data_AF-A0A537IPP5-F1
#
_entry.id   AF-A0A537IPP5-F1
#
_cell.length_a   1.000
_cell.length_b   1.000
_cell.length_c   1.000
_cell.angle_alpha   90.00
_cell.angle_beta   90.00
_cell.angle_gamma   90.00
#
_symmetry.space_group_name_H-M   'P 1'
#
loop_
_entity.id
_entity.type
_entity.pdbx_description
1 polymer ?
#
loop_
_entity_poly.entity_id
_entity_poly.type
_entity_poly.pdbx_seq_one_letter_code
_entity_poly.pdbx_strand_id
1 'polypeptide(L)'
;MTIHRNNTSVPEAVRELLTRNSPVYQCLKMKLMNFHSLAEFIQPQVQQFSGKEASINKLVVAIKRFSDTLSNDKSPDASRVLRDARISLSSGIVDVTIRVPRNQFSTIVREL
;
A
#
# COMPACT_ATOMS: atom_id res chain seq x y z
N MET A 1 -21.55 -22.37 11.15
CA MET A 1 -20.29 -22.38 10.38
C MET A 1 -20.64 -22.28 8.90
N THR A 2 -20.69 -21.08 8.34
CA THR A 2 -20.99 -20.85 6.92
C THR A 2 -19.70 -20.84 6.13
N ILE A 3 -19.43 -21.94 5.43
CA ILE A 3 -18.37 -22.03 4.44
C ILE A 3 -18.85 -21.21 3.24
N HIS A 4 -18.44 -19.96 3.15
CA HIS A 4 -18.59 -19.17 1.92
C HIS A 4 -17.76 -19.86 0.83
N ARG A 5 -18.41 -20.70 0.01
CA ARG A 5 -17.89 -21.09 -1.31
C ARG A 5 -17.95 -19.84 -2.19
N ASN A 6 -17.05 -18.90 -1.94
CA ASN A 6 -16.89 -17.79 -2.86
C ASN A 6 -16.08 -18.33 -4.04
N ASN A 7 -16.60 -18.15 -5.25
CA ASN A 7 -15.89 -18.40 -6.50
C ASN A 7 -14.79 -17.34 -6.72
N THR A 8 -14.03 -17.05 -5.67
CA THR A 8 -13.01 -16.00 -5.61
C THR A 8 -11.81 -16.47 -6.40
N SER A 9 -11.34 -15.63 -7.33
CA SER A 9 -10.12 -15.92 -8.08
C SER A 9 -8.91 -15.94 -7.13
N VAL A 10 -7.87 -16.70 -7.48
CA VAL A 10 -6.64 -16.76 -6.68
C VAL A 10 -6.07 -15.36 -6.37
N PRO A 11 -5.96 -14.43 -7.34
CA PRO A 11 -5.51 -13.06 -7.06
C PRO A 11 -6.38 -12.30 -6.06
N GLU A 12 -7.70 -12.50 -6.11
CA GLU A 12 -8.65 -11.83 -5.22
C GLU A 12 -8.54 -12.38 -3.80
N ALA A 13 -8.39 -13.70 -3.65
CA ALA A 13 -8.15 -14.33 -2.35
C ALA A 13 -6.83 -13.86 -1.73
N VAL A 14 -5.77 -13.73 -2.54
CA VAL A 14 -4.49 -13.18 -2.11
C VAL A 14 -4.66 -11.73 -1.63
N ARG A 15 -5.37 -10.88 -2.39
CA ARG A 15 -5.62 -9.48 -1.98
C ARG A 15 -6.33 -9.42 -0.64
N GLU A 16 -7.40 -10.20 -0.48
CA GLU A 16 -8.21 -10.18 0.73
C GLU A 16 -7.43 -10.64 1.96
N LEU A 17 -6.66 -11.73 1.86
CA LEU A 17 -5.81 -12.22 2.95
C LEU A 17 -4.74 -11.20 3.35
N LEU A 18 -4.08 -10.57 2.37
CA LEU A 18 -2.99 -9.62 2.63
C LEU A 18 -3.50 -8.27 3.14
N THR A 19 -4.73 -7.87 2.82
CA THR A 19 -5.33 -6.62 3.29
C THR A 19 -5.92 -6.75 4.70
N ARG A 20 -6.39 -7.94 5.08
CA ARG A 20 -6.92 -8.21 6.43
C ARG A 20 -5.86 -8.08 7.54
N ASN A 21 -4.59 -8.30 7.21
CA ASN A 21 -3.48 -8.19 8.17
C ASN A 21 -2.71 -6.87 7.94
N SER A 22 -3.01 -5.86 8.76
CA SER A 22 -2.44 -4.52 8.61
C SER A 22 -0.89 -4.48 8.65
N PRO A 23 -0.20 -5.16 9.58
CA PRO A 23 1.27 -5.28 9.54
C PRO A 23 1.81 -5.86 8.23
N VAL A 24 1.22 -6.96 7.75
CA VAL A 24 1.62 -7.60 6.48
C VAL A 24 1.41 -6.65 5.29
N TYR A 25 0.28 -5.94 5.28
CA TYR A 25 -0.04 -4.93 4.27
C TYR A 25 1.00 -3.80 4.24
N GLN A 26 1.40 -3.27 5.40
CA GLN A 26 2.43 -2.22 5.46
C GLN A 26 3.79 -2.74 4.98
N CYS A 27 4.19 -3.94 5.39
CA CYS A 27 5.43 -4.57 4.92
C CYS A 27 5.42 -4.81 3.39
N LEU A 28 4.27 -5.15 2.80
CA LEU A 28 4.10 -5.28 1.34
C LEU A 28 4.22 -3.94 0.63
N LYS A 29 3.64 -2.88 1.19
CA LYS A 29 3.74 -1.52 0.66
C LYS A 29 5.19 -1.02 0.67
N MET A 30 5.95 -1.35 1.72
CA MET A 30 7.36 -0.99 1.87
C MET A 30 8.34 -1.93 1.16
N LYS A 31 7.86 -3.01 0.51
CA LYS A 31 8.68 -4.03 -0.14
C LYS A 31 9.70 -4.73 0.78
N LEU A 32 9.33 -4.93 2.05
CA LEU A 32 10.19 -5.54 3.07
C LEU A 32 10.05 -7.06 3.20
N MET A 33 9.12 -7.67 2.45
CA MET A 33 8.82 -9.10 2.57
C MET A 33 9.43 -9.93 1.45
N ASN A 34 9.89 -11.14 1.80
CA ASN A 34 10.18 -12.19 0.83
C ASN A 34 8.85 -12.77 0.28
N PHE A 35 8.55 -12.50 -0.98
CA PHE A 35 7.31 -12.95 -1.62
C PHE A 35 7.21 -14.48 -1.74
N HIS A 36 8.34 -15.20 -1.78
CA HIS A 36 8.34 -16.66 -1.82
C HIS A 36 7.89 -17.24 -0.48
N SER A 37 8.51 -16.81 0.62
CA SER A 37 8.14 -17.25 1.97
C SER A 37 6.70 -16.85 2.31
N LEU A 38 6.26 -15.66 1.86
CA LEU A 38 4.87 -15.24 2.02
C LEU A 38 3.91 -16.14 1.22
N ALA A 39 4.28 -16.54 0.00
CA ALA A 39 3.48 -17.43 -0.82
C ALA A 39 3.30 -18.81 -0.17
N GLU A 40 4.36 -19.39 0.39
CA GLU A 40 4.29 -20.65 1.16
C GLU A 40 3.37 -20.51 2.37
N PHE A 41 3.49 -19.40 3.11
CA PHE A 41 2.68 -19.14 4.29
C PHE A 41 1.18 -19.00 3.97
N ILE A 42 0.81 -18.30 2.90
CA ILE A 42 -0.59 -18.04 2.56
C ILE A 42 -1.23 -19.13 1.68
N GLN A 43 -0.45 -20.02 1.07
CA GLN A 43 -0.96 -21.07 0.18
C GLN A 43 -2.13 -21.88 0.77
N PRO A 44 -2.05 -22.45 2.00
CA PRO A 44 -3.17 -23.21 2.56
C PRO A 44 -4.41 -22.34 2.78
N GLN A 45 -4.22 -21.07 3.15
CA GLN A 45 -5.31 -20.13 3.37
C GLN A 45 -5.99 -19.77 2.05
N VAL A 46 -5.21 -19.54 0.98
CA VAL A 46 -5.73 -19.26 -0.36
C VAL A 46 -6.52 -20.46 -0.90
N GLN A 47 -6.03 -21.68 -0.68
CA GLN A 47 -6.74 -22.90 -1.07
C GLN A 47 -8.07 -23.04 -0.32
N GLN A 48 -8.09 -22.75 0.98
CA GLN A 48 -9.31 -22.75 1.79
C GLN A 48 -10.32 -21.68 1.33
N PHE A 49 -9.83 -20.50 0.92
CA PHE A 49 -10.66 -19.37 0.50
C PHE A 49 -11.20 -19.50 -0.93
N SER A 50 -10.36 -19.95 -1.86
CA SER A 50 -10.67 -20.00 -3.31
C SER A 50 -11.21 -21.36 -3.74
N GLY A 51 -10.97 -22.42 -2.96
CA GLY A 51 -11.22 -23.81 -3.35
C GLY A 51 -10.32 -24.30 -4.50
N LYS A 52 -9.30 -23.52 -4.87
CA LYS A 52 -8.39 -23.77 -5.99
C LYS A 52 -6.96 -23.93 -5.47
N GLU A 53 -6.28 -24.94 -5.99
CA GLU A 53 -4.86 -25.11 -5.72
C GLU A 53 -4.04 -24.20 -6.63
N ALA A 54 -3.18 -23.38 -6.03
CA ALA A 54 -2.26 -22.50 -6.73
C ALA A 54 -0.83 -22.93 -6.41
N SER A 55 0.01 -23.03 -7.43
CA SER A 55 1.44 -23.22 -7.22
C SER A 55 2.06 -21.98 -6.59
N ILE A 56 3.14 -22.18 -5.83
CA ILE A 56 3.89 -21.10 -5.18
C ILE A 56 4.26 -20.00 -6.20
N ASN A 57 4.72 -20.37 -7.39
CA ASN A 57 5.06 -19.40 -8.44
C ASN A 57 3.88 -18.52 -8.87
N LYS A 58 2.67 -19.08 -8.97
CA LYS A 58 1.45 -18.30 -9.28
C LYS A 58 1.12 -17.34 -8.16
N LEU A 59 1.27 -17.77 -6.91
CA LEU A 59 1.06 -16.91 -5.74
C LEU A 59 2.09 -15.79 -5.67
N VAL A 60 3.37 -16.06 -5.90
CA VAL A 60 4.42 -15.04 -5.96
C VAL A 60 4.09 -13.97 -6.99
N VAL A 61 3.65 -14.35 -8.19
CA VAL A 61 3.25 -13.40 -9.23
C VAL A 61 2.03 -12.58 -8.80
N ALA A 62 1.03 -13.20 -8.17
CA ALA A 62 -0.15 -12.49 -7.66
C ALA A 62 0.22 -11.49 -6.55
N ILE A 63 1.03 -11.89 -5.58
CA ILE A 63 1.55 -11.04 -4.50
C ILE A 63 2.34 -9.87 -5.08
N LYS A 64 3.27 -10.14 -6.01
CA LYS A 64 4.09 -9.10 -6.64
C LYS A 64 3.24 -8.07 -7.37
N ARG A 65 2.29 -8.53 -8.21
CA ARG A 65 1.34 -7.65 -8.90
C ARG A 65 0.55 -6.80 -7.91
N PHE A 66 0.09 -7.38 -6.81
CA PHE A 66 -0.61 -6.62 -5.77
C PHE A 66 0.31 -5.58 -5.09
N SER A 67 1.50 -5.97 -4.62
CA SER A 67 2.47 -5.03 -4.01
C SER A 67 2.85 -3.88 -4.96
N ASP A 68 2.99 -4.16 -6.25
CA ASP A 68 3.26 -3.13 -7.25
C ASP A 68 2.10 -2.12 -7.38
N THR A 69 0.84 -2.55 -7.19
CA THR A 69 -0.31 -1.62 -7.12
C THR A 69 -0.30 -0.74 -5.87
N LEU A 70 0.22 -1.23 -4.73
CA LEU A 70 0.33 -0.47 -3.48
C LEU A 70 1.43 0.60 -3.52
N SER A 71 2.43 0.39 -4.38
CA SER A 71 3.57 1.29 -4.53
C SER A 71 3.24 2.52 -5.40
N ASN A 72 2.08 2.52 -6.08
CA ASN A 72 1.69 3.58 -7.01
C ASN A 72 0.93 4.75 -6.37
N ASP A 73 0.78 4.74 -5.04
CA ASP A 73 0.43 5.97 -4.33
C ASP A 73 1.63 6.91 -4.40
N LYS A 74 1.60 7.78 -5.41
CA LYS A 74 2.33 9.04 -5.48
C LYS A 74 1.94 9.97 -4.32
N SER A 75 1.71 9.46 -3.10
CA SER A 75 1.74 10.31 -1.93
C SER A 75 3.17 10.82 -1.84
N PRO A 76 3.43 12.10 -2.13
CA PRO A 76 4.77 12.61 -1.94
C PRO A 76 5.08 12.39 -0.47
N ASP A 77 6.23 11.77 -0.20
CA ASP A 77 6.68 11.50 1.17
C ASP A 77 6.50 12.79 1.97
N ALA A 78 5.56 12.78 2.93
CA ALA A 78 5.19 13.99 3.66
C ALA A 78 6.42 14.58 4.37
N SER A 79 7.37 13.73 4.77
CA SER A 79 8.65 14.15 5.34
C SER A 79 9.55 14.87 4.32
N ARG A 80 9.44 14.52 3.04
CA ARG A 80 10.15 15.18 1.93
C ARG A 80 9.49 16.48 1.51
N VAL A 81 8.15 16.56 1.52
CA VAL A 81 7.40 17.78 1.16
C VAL A 81 7.49 18.84 2.25
N LEU A 82 7.39 18.42 3.50
CA LEU A 82 7.43 19.32 4.66
C LEU A 82 8.86 19.54 5.17
N ARG A 83 9.87 19.09 4.42
CA ARG A 83 11.27 19.32 4.77
C ARG A 83 11.51 20.83 4.87
N ASP A 84 11.99 21.27 6.02
CA ASP A 84 12.22 22.68 6.35
C ASP A 84 10.95 23.56 6.42
N ALA A 85 9.74 22.95 6.46
CA ALA A 85 8.51 23.69 6.70
C ALA A 85 8.41 24.10 8.18
N ARG A 86 7.85 25.29 8.42
CA ARG A 86 7.57 25.81 9.77
C ARG A 86 6.06 25.88 9.96
N ILE A 87 5.58 25.28 11.04
CA ILE A 87 4.18 25.33 11.44
C ILE A 87 4.10 26.09 12.76
N SER A 88 3.26 27.13 12.83
CA SER A 88 2.92 27.81 14.09
C SER A 88 1.43 27.75 14.34
N LEU A 89 1.06 27.49 15.60
CA LEU A 89 -0.31 27.45 16.07
C LEU A 89 -0.49 28.53 17.15
N SER A 90 -1.30 29.53 16.87
CA SER A 90 -1.61 30.61 17.83
C SER A 90 -3.13 30.81 17.89
N SER A 91 -3.72 30.60 19.07
CA SER A 91 -5.15 30.86 19.31
C SER A 91 -6.11 30.21 18.30
N GLY A 92 -5.79 28.99 17.84
CA GLY A 92 -6.60 28.25 16.86
C GLY A 92 -6.29 28.58 15.40
N ILE A 93 -5.37 29.51 15.12
CA ILE A 93 -4.87 29.83 13.78
C ILE A 93 -3.60 29.03 13.51
N VAL A 94 -3.58 28.29 12.40
CA VAL A 94 -2.40 27.55 11.93
C VAL A 94 -1.76 28.31 10.77
N ASP A 95 -0.53 28.77 10.98
CA ASP A 95 0.31 29.29 9.90
C ASP A 95 1.28 28.20 9.44
N VAL A 96 1.32 27.96 8.14
CA VAL A 96 2.23 26.99 7.51
C VAL A 96 3.15 27.74 6.54
N THR A 97 4.44 27.77 6.84
CA THR A 97 5.48 28.31 5.96
C THR A 97 6.20 27.15 5.28
N ILE A 98 6.15 27.08 3.95
CA ILE A 98 6.78 26.02 3.15
C ILE A 98 7.87 26.63 2.28
N ARG A 99 9.04 25.99 2.23
CA ARG A 99 10.13 26.40 1.34
C ARG A 99 9.91 25.85 -0.06
N VAL A 100 9.57 26.73 -1.00
CA VAL A 100 9.34 26.34 -2.40
C VAL A 100 10.56 26.68 -3.27
N PRO A 101 11.00 25.77 -4.17
CA PRO A 101 11.97 26.10 -5.22
C PRO A 101 11.49 27.26 -6.11
N ARG A 102 12.38 28.22 -6.43
CA ARG A 102 12.02 29.44 -7.20
C ARG A 102 11.34 29.16 -8.54
N ASN A 103 11.66 28.04 -9.19
CA ASN A 103 11.09 27.63 -10.48
C ASN A 103 9.63 27.09 -10.39
N GLN A 104 9.13 26.80 -9.19
CA GLN A 104 7.76 26.30 -8.97
C GLN A 104 6.84 27.35 -8.33
N PHE A 105 7.41 28.45 -7.83
CA PHE A 105 6.67 29.48 -7.12
C PHE A 105 5.55 30.12 -7.96
N SER A 106 5.83 30.44 -9.23
CA SER A 106 4.86 31.07 -10.13
C SER A 106 3.69 30.13 -10.51
N THR A 107 3.94 28.82 -10.54
CA THR A 107 2.91 27.81 -10.78
C THR A 107 1.97 27.69 -9.58
N ILE A 108 2.53 27.60 -8.38
CA ILE A 108 1.75 27.45 -7.14
C ILE A 108 0.88 28.68 -6.86
N VAL A 109 1.40 29.90 -7.06
CA VAL A 109 0.64 31.14 -6.88
C VAL A 109 -0.52 31.27 -7.88
N ARG A 110 -0.44 30.63 -9.06
CA ARG A 110 -1.53 30.64 -10.04
C ARG A 110 -2.65 29.63 -9.74
N GLU A 111 -2.35 28.59 -8.96
CA GLU A 111 -3.28 27.51 -8.65
C GLU A 111 -3.95 27.64 -7.27
N LEU A 112 -3.53 28.62 -6.47
CA LEU A 112 -4.17 29.04 -5.21
C LEU A 112 -5.19 30.15 -5.46
#